data_AF-M9LYZ2-F1
#
_entry.id   AF-M9LYZ2-F1
#
_cell.length_a   1.000
_cell.length_b   1.000
_cell.length_c   1.000
_cell.angle_alpha   90.00
_cell.angle_beta   90.00
_cell.angle_gamma   90.00
#
_symmetry.space_group_name_H-M   'P 1'
#
loop_
_entity.id
_entity.type
_entity.pdbx_description
1 polymer ?
#
loop_
_entity_poly.entity_id
_entity_poly.type
_entity_poly.pdbx_seq_one_letter_code
_entity_poly.pdbx_strand_id
1 'polypeptide(L)'
;MKKRTWTTMIMTVSMLVMVAMPLTAVAQENNNRVMGQVVNQQADRYEKDSKHEDMDRPIQQDWLATTGTMEEIRINKDGAYVTVVGEGVQANAQDTVKLYLTEDTAIVDQNGNKAQLHQAVKNGWTVTAWYGPKLTRSIPAQGTAEKIVVESPSNNDDEQKNGMKTDGIIVDASKDRIELLGENRVILNITDKTVIKDEEGNKLTADALKDNVIVEASYGPAMTRSLPPISNATSIVVKGETVRKTGTILDVNAKEDRASIRLDVNSDGNTGNDMVLSVSKDTMIVTKDGQELKVSELEAGQKIIGFHSQIMTLSLPPISPAYQIVVTE
;
A
#
# COMPACT_ATOMS: atom_id res chain seq x y z
N MET A 1 -37.04 -29.33 0.68
CA MET A 1 -35.68 -29.19 1.25
C MET A 1 -35.18 -27.80 0.94
N LYS A 2 -34.95 -27.00 1.99
CA LYS A 2 -34.63 -25.56 1.97
C LYS A 2 -33.16 -25.33 1.57
N LYS A 3 -32.90 -24.41 0.65
CA LYS A 3 -31.60 -23.73 0.51
C LYS A 3 -31.77 -22.29 0.99
N ARG A 4 -31.00 -21.92 2.01
CA ARG A 4 -30.99 -20.58 2.63
C ARG A 4 -29.94 -19.72 1.93
N THR A 5 -30.40 -18.65 1.30
CA THR A 5 -29.61 -17.49 0.85
C THR A 5 -29.65 -16.43 1.95
N TRP A 6 -28.51 -15.94 2.41
CA TRP A 6 -28.43 -14.79 3.33
C TRP A 6 -27.74 -13.63 2.62
N THR A 7 -28.55 -12.62 2.31
CA THR A 7 -28.15 -11.28 1.87
C THR A 7 -28.10 -10.39 3.12
N THR A 8 -26.96 -9.75 3.37
CA THR A 8 -26.78 -8.76 4.43
C THR A 8 -27.30 -7.40 3.97
N MET A 9 -28.23 -6.81 4.73
CA MET A 9 -28.76 -5.45 4.49
C MET A 9 -28.40 -4.57 5.69
N ILE A 10 -27.74 -3.45 5.38
CA ILE A 10 -27.27 -2.39 6.28
C ILE A 10 -28.48 -1.57 6.76
N MET A 11 -28.58 -1.31 8.07
CA MET A 11 -29.56 -0.38 8.64
C MET A 11 -28.83 0.82 9.26
N THR A 12 -28.94 1.95 8.55
CA THR A 12 -28.74 3.31 9.05
C THR A 12 -29.94 3.77 9.87
N VAL A 13 -29.71 4.33 11.06
CA VAL A 13 -30.64 5.29 11.71
C VAL A 13 -29.84 6.36 12.45
N SER A 14 -29.94 7.60 11.98
CA SER A 14 -29.64 8.82 12.72
C SER A 14 -30.84 9.20 13.59
N MET A 15 -30.64 9.65 14.83
CA MET A 15 -31.48 10.74 15.36
C MET A 15 -30.83 11.52 16.50
N LEU A 16 -30.94 12.84 16.34
CA LEU A 16 -30.44 13.97 17.10
C LEU A 16 -31.29 14.21 18.36
N VAL A 17 -30.69 14.59 19.49
CA VAL A 17 -31.39 15.38 20.52
C VAL A 17 -30.47 16.49 21.01
N MET A 18 -30.97 17.72 20.87
CA MET A 18 -30.38 19.01 21.22
C MET A 18 -31.21 19.59 22.38
N VAL A 19 -30.58 20.03 23.48
CA VAL A 19 -31.23 20.93 24.47
C VAL A 19 -30.21 21.95 25.00
N ALA A 20 -30.67 23.20 25.04
CA ALA A 20 -29.99 24.50 25.20
C ALA A 20 -29.46 24.80 26.64
N MET A 21 -28.30 25.48 26.79
CA MET A 21 -28.02 26.91 27.19
C MET A 21 -28.49 27.34 28.61
N PRO A 22 -27.85 28.33 29.33
CA PRO A 22 -27.13 29.52 28.81
C PRO A 22 -25.88 30.08 29.57
N LEU A 23 -25.18 31.01 28.89
CA LEU A 23 -24.57 32.33 29.27
C LEU A 23 -24.12 32.56 30.74
N THR A 24 -22.96 33.14 31.12
CA THR A 24 -22.27 34.39 30.70
C THR A 24 -20.89 34.48 31.40
N ALA A 25 -19.97 35.28 30.84
CA ALA A 25 -19.17 36.34 31.50
C ALA A 25 -17.67 36.40 31.10
N VAL A 26 -17.30 37.61 30.71
CA VAL A 26 -16.06 38.15 30.16
C VAL A 26 -15.01 38.50 31.22
N ALA A 27 -13.71 38.45 30.88
CA ALA A 27 -12.76 39.60 30.91
C ALA A 27 -11.27 39.23 31.21
N GLN A 28 -10.41 39.55 30.23
CA GLN A 28 -9.15 40.33 30.30
C GLN A 28 -7.91 39.87 31.11
N GLU A 29 -6.90 39.37 30.37
CA GLU A 29 -5.48 39.78 30.27
C GLU A 29 -4.77 40.49 31.46
N ASN A 30 -3.64 39.93 31.95
CA ASN A 30 -2.33 40.63 32.02
C ASN A 30 -1.13 39.80 32.53
N ASN A 31 0.06 40.17 32.06
CA ASN A 31 1.40 39.63 32.31
C ASN A 31 2.04 40.06 33.66
N ASN A 32 2.81 39.17 34.33
CA ASN A 32 4.21 39.40 34.77
C ASN A 32 4.77 38.32 35.75
N ARG A 33 5.88 37.68 35.34
CA ARG A 33 7.22 37.64 35.96
C ARG A 33 7.45 37.50 37.51
N VAL A 34 8.08 36.35 37.85
CA VAL A 34 9.26 36.04 38.73
C VAL A 34 9.25 35.96 40.28
N MET A 35 9.98 34.91 40.73
CA MET A 35 10.82 34.70 41.95
C MET A 35 10.19 34.26 43.30
N GLY A 36 10.79 33.21 43.89
CA GLY A 36 11.00 33.10 45.35
C GLY A 36 10.64 31.76 46.02
N GLN A 37 11.65 30.90 46.27
CA GLN A 37 11.65 29.84 47.29
C GLN A 37 11.36 30.42 48.69
N VAL A 38 10.82 29.66 49.67
CA VAL A 38 11.57 28.90 50.72
C VAL A 38 10.63 28.06 51.66
N VAL A 39 11.18 26.95 52.18
CA VAL A 39 10.91 26.21 53.46
C VAL A 39 9.78 25.15 53.58
N ASN A 40 10.21 23.90 53.39
CA ASN A 40 10.08 22.65 54.19
C ASN A 40 9.32 22.63 55.55
N GLN A 41 8.34 21.73 55.73
CA GLN A 41 8.30 20.68 56.78
C GLN A 41 6.98 19.85 56.79
N GLN A 42 7.13 18.57 56.46
CA GLN A 42 6.53 17.33 57.02
C GLN A 42 5.06 17.25 57.51
N ALA A 43 4.37 16.30 56.85
CA ALA A 43 3.51 15.23 57.38
C ALA A 43 2.11 15.56 57.94
N ASP A 44 1.05 15.19 57.21
CA ASP A 44 0.28 13.98 57.52
C ASP A 44 -0.85 13.70 56.49
N ARG A 45 -0.86 12.45 55.98
CA ARG A 45 -1.99 11.54 55.65
C ARG A 45 -3.18 11.95 54.73
N TYR A 46 -3.32 11.12 53.67
CA TYR A 46 -4.53 10.56 52.98
C TYR A 46 -5.64 11.55 52.54
N GLU A 47 -6.14 11.60 51.29
CA GLU A 47 -6.59 10.54 50.38
C GLU A 47 -7.02 11.18 49.03
N LYS A 48 -6.94 10.39 47.94
CA LYS A 48 -7.82 10.37 46.75
C LYS A 48 -7.78 11.42 45.62
N ASP A 49 -7.74 10.83 44.42
CA ASP A 49 -8.38 11.18 43.15
C ASP A 49 -7.83 12.33 42.28
N SER A 50 -7.09 11.86 41.27
CA SER A 50 -7.32 12.10 39.84
C SER A 50 -6.64 13.29 39.14
N LYS A 51 -5.78 12.87 38.19
CA LYS A 51 -5.65 13.30 36.78
C LYS A 51 -4.46 14.18 36.37
N HIS A 52 -3.73 13.54 35.45
CA HIS A 52 -2.78 14.00 34.43
C HIS A 52 -1.30 14.03 34.81
N GLU A 53 -0.54 13.48 33.87
CA GLU A 53 0.92 13.39 33.76
C GLU A 53 1.59 12.26 34.56
N ASP A 54 1.93 11.18 33.84
CA ASP A 54 3.33 10.74 33.77
C ASP A 54 3.49 9.67 32.68
N MET A 55 3.94 10.14 31.53
CA MET A 55 4.59 9.37 30.46
C MET A 55 6.03 9.01 30.87
N ASP A 56 6.25 8.60 32.12
CA ASP A 56 7.57 8.23 32.67
C ASP A 56 7.43 7.23 33.82
N ARG A 57 6.70 6.13 33.59
CA ARG A 57 6.85 4.95 34.46
C ARG A 57 8.05 4.14 33.98
N PRO A 58 9.07 3.90 34.83
CA PRO A 58 10.11 2.95 34.50
C PRO A 58 9.44 1.57 34.38
N ILE A 59 9.52 0.98 33.19
CA ILE A 59 9.05 -0.39 32.94
C ILE A 59 10.03 -1.32 33.65
N GLN A 60 9.77 -1.63 34.92
CA GLN A 60 10.40 -2.77 35.57
C GLN A 60 9.51 -3.99 35.31
N GLN A 61 9.55 -4.47 34.08
CA GLN A 61 8.90 -5.70 33.66
C GLN A 61 10.03 -6.68 33.36
N ASP A 62 10.26 -7.62 34.30
CA ASP A 62 11.27 -8.68 34.21
C ASP A 62 10.91 -9.68 33.10
N TRP A 63 10.92 -9.24 31.85
CA TRP A 63 10.77 -10.12 30.71
C TRP A 63 12.07 -10.89 30.48
N LEU A 64 11.90 -12.16 30.18
CA LEU A 64 12.96 -13.02 29.67
C LEU A 64 12.86 -13.06 28.15
N ALA A 65 13.98 -13.28 27.49
CA ALA A 65 14.05 -13.38 26.06
C ALA A 65 14.92 -14.56 25.63
N THR A 66 14.50 -15.23 24.56
CA THR A 66 15.28 -16.25 23.87
C THR A 66 15.42 -15.81 22.41
N THR A 67 16.66 -15.78 21.92
CA THR A 67 16.97 -15.43 20.53
C THR A 67 17.46 -16.67 19.79
N GLY A 68 16.85 -16.99 18.65
CA GLY A 68 17.20 -18.15 17.86
C GLY A 68 16.28 -18.36 16.67
N THR A 69 15.99 -19.60 16.32
CA THR A 69 15.11 -19.95 15.20
C THR A 69 13.78 -20.52 15.68
N MET A 70 12.72 -20.33 14.90
CA MET A 70 11.42 -20.93 15.18
C MET A 70 11.29 -22.28 14.48
N GLU A 71 11.17 -23.36 15.26
CA GLU A 71 11.07 -24.73 14.70
C GLU A 71 9.67 -25.03 14.18
N GLU A 72 8.65 -24.55 14.89
CA GLU A 72 7.27 -24.85 14.57
C GLU A 72 6.34 -23.72 15.00
N ILE A 73 5.36 -23.44 14.14
CA ILE A 73 4.14 -22.69 14.49
C ILE A 73 2.94 -23.61 14.31
N ARG A 74 2.12 -23.76 15.35
CA ARG A 74 0.83 -24.47 15.26
C ARG A 74 -0.31 -23.53 15.60
N ILE A 75 -1.33 -23.52 14.74
CA ILE A 75 -2.56 -22.76 14.94
C ILE A 75 -3.72 -23.75 14.88
N ASN A 76 -4.28 -24.09 16.03
CA ASN A 76 -5.38 -25.03 16.17
C ASN A 76 -6.58 -24.35 16.85
N LYS A 77 -7.71 -25.07 16.94
CA LYS A 77 -8.89 -24.62 17.71
C LYS A 77 -8.57 -24.35 19.19
N ASP A 78 -7.51 -24.95 19.71
CA ASP A 78 -7.06 -24.86 21.10
C ASP A 78 -6.09 -23.70 21.36
N GLY A 79 -5.78 -22.90 20.34
CA GLY A 79 -4.88 -21.75 20.40
C GLY A 79 -3.68 -21.85 19.46
N ALA A 80 -2.89 -20.78 19.44
CA ALA A 80 -1.66 -20.70 18.65
C ALA A 80 -0.43 -20.77 19.56
N TYR A 81 0.61 -21.50 19.16
CA TYR A 81 1.89 -21.52 19.86
C TYR A 81 3.06 -21.61 18.89
N VAL A 82 4.22 -21.17 19.38
CA VAL A 82 5.50 -21.24 18.69
C VAL A 82 6.53 -21.93 19.57
N THR A 83 7.45 -22.67 18.95
CA THR A 83 8.62 -23.20 19.63
C THR A 83 9.86 -22.47 19.13
N VAL A 84 10.58 -21.82 20.04
CA VAL A 84 11.82 -21.09 19.74
C VAL A 84 12.98 -21.86 20.36
N VAL A 85 13.98 -22.16 19.53
CA VAL A 85 15.22 -22.82 19.93
C VAL A 85 16.37 -21.87 19.63
N GLY A 86 17.18 -21.58 20.65
CA GLY A 86 18.26 -20.63 20.57
C GLY A 86 18.98 -20.46 21.89
N GLU A 87 19.41 -19.23 22.16
CA GLU A 87 20.14 -18.85 23.36
C GLU A 87 19.28 -17.91 24.22
N GLY A 88 19.21 -18.20 25.52
CA GLY A 88 18.62 -17.28 26.48
C GLY A 88 19.42 -15.98 26.58
N VAL A 89 18.76 -14.82 26.40
CA VAL A 89 19.41 -13.50 26.47
C VAL A 89 19.83 -13.15 27.90
N GLN A 90 19.03 -13.57 28.88
CA GLN A 90 19.33 -13.42 30.31
C GLN A 90 19.83 -14.75 30.90
N ALA A 91 20.62 -14.68 31.98
CA ALA A 91 21.17 -15.86 32.65
C ALA A 91 20.12 -16.86 33.18
N ASN A 92 18.87 -16.41 33.37
CA ASN A 92 17.73 -17.23 33.80
C ASN A 92 16.73 -17.52 32.67
N ALA A 93 16.99 -17.05 31.45
CA ALA A 93 16.21 -17.42 30.27
C ALA A 93 16.54 -18.87 29.85
N GLN A 94 15.66 -19.47 29.06
CA GLN A 94 15.79 -20.86 28.63
C GLN A 94 16.19 -20.88 27.15
N ASP A 95 17.07 -21.80 26.78
CA ASP A 95 17.53 -21.97 25.40
C ASP A 95 16.42 -22.49 24.48
N THR A 96 15.44 -23.21 25.04
CA THR A 96 14.27 -23.68 24.30
C THR A 96 13.00 -23.41 25.06
N VAL A 97 12.08 -22.68 24.41
CA VAL A 97 10.79 -22.31 24.97
C VAL A 97 9.66 -22.59 24.00
N LYS A 98 8.54 -23.09 24.53
CA LYS A 98 7.28 -23.17 23.80
C LYS A 98 6.34 -22.08 24.33
N LEU A 99 6.02 -21.12 23.48
CA LEU A 99 5.26 -19.93 23.85
C LEU A 99 3.89 -19.92 23.20
N TYR A 100 2.85 -19.77 24.00
CA TYR A 100 1.50 -19.55 23.54
C TYR A 100 1.33 -18.09 23.09
N LEU A 101 0.69 -17.92 21.93
CA LEU A 101 0.33 -16.62 21.38
C LEU A 101 -1.10 -16.28 21.83
N THR A 102 -1.26 -15.12 22.46
CA THR A 102 -2.55 -14.56 22.86
C THR A 102 -2.88 -13.35 21.99
N GLU A 103 -4.06 -12.76 22.18
CA GLU A 103 -4.44 -11.51 21.52
C GLU A 103 -3.52 -10.34 21.87
N ASP A 104 -2.89 -10.39 23.05
CA ASP A 104 -1.96 -9.39 23.55
C ASP A 104 -0.52 -9.58 23.05
N THR A 105 -0.20 -10.72 22.42
CA THR A 105 1.15 -10.98 21.92
C THR A 105 1.49 -10.08 20.73
N ALA A 106 2.44 -9.17 20.91
CA ALA A 106 2.91 -8.30 19.85
C ALA A 106 3.87 -9.04 18.89
N ILE A 107 3.46 -9.25 17.64
CA ILE A 107 4.29 -9.89 16.60
C ILE A 107 4.80 -8.81 15.65
N VAL A 108 6.10 -8.51 15.72
CA VAL A 108 6.71 -7.42 14.96
C VAL A 108 8.03 -7.81 14.27
N ASP A 109 8.43 -7.01 13.28
CA ASP A 109 9.76 -7.08 12.65
C ASP A 109 10.79 -6.28 13.46
N GLN A 110 12.05 -6.25 13.01
CA GLN A 110 13.12 -5.46 13.61
C GLN A 110 12.85 -3.93 13.60
N ASN A 111 11.89 -3.46 12.81
CA ASN A 111 11.52 -2.04 12.67
C ASN A 111 10.25 -1.69 13.46
N GLY A 112 9.59 -2.67 14.10
CA GLY A 112 8.33 -2.49 14.82
C GLY A 112 7.05 -2.64 13.98
N ASN A 113 7.14 -3.02 12.71
CA ASN A 113 6.01 -3.34 11.83
C ASN A 113 5.48 -4.75 12.10
N LYS A 114 4.24 -5.07 11.70
CA LYS A 114 3.65 -6.39 11.94
C LYS A 114 4.34 -7.50 11.12
N ALA A 115 4.97 -8.46 11.79
CA ALA A 115 5.68 -9.56 11.13
C ALA A 115 4.82 -10.79 10.80
N GLN A 116 5.27 -11.58 9.81
CA GLN A 116 4.65 -12.85 9.42
C GLN A 116 5.44 -14.06 9.94
N LEU A 117 4.93 -14.73 10.97
CA LEU A 117 5.60 -15.88 11.60
C LEU A 117 5.79 -17.09 10.67
N HIS A 118 4.85 -17.33 9.75
CA HIS A 118 4.96 -18.43 8.79
C HIS A 118 6.21 -18.34 7.90
N GLN A 119 6.60 -17.10 7.53
CA GLN A 119 7.80 -16.87 6.74
C GLN A 119 9.07 -17.11 7.57
N ALA A 120 9.05 -16.69 8.84
CA ALA A 120 10.17 -16.90 9.76
C ALA A 120 10.49 -18.38 9.95
N VAL A 121 9.47 -19.23 10.13
CA VAL A 121 9.63 -20.70 10.25
C VAL A 121 10.16 -21.29 8.95
N LYS A 122 9.57 -20.94 7.81
CA LYS A 122 9.95 -21.51 6.51
C LYS A 122 11.40 -21.18 6.12
N ASN A 123 11.83 -19.95 6.40
CA ASN A 123 13.11 -19.44 5.96
C ASN A 123 14.21 -19.53 7.04
N GLY A 124 13.88 -20.04 8.23
CA GLY A 124 14.81 -20.16 9.36
C GLY A 124 15.35 -18.81 9.84
N TRP A 125 14.50 -17.78 9.85
CA TRP A 125 14.91 -16.44 10.28
C TRP A 125 15.17 -16.38 11.79
N THR A 126 16.04 -15.45 12.17
CA THR A 126 16.29 -15.15 13.58
C THR A 126 15.05 -14.52 14.20
N VAL A 127 14.66 -15.00 15.37
CA VAL A 127 13.52 -14.55 16.14
C VAL A 127 13.96 -14.32 17.57
N THR A 128 13.61 -13.17 18.13
CA THR A 128 13.73 -12.88 19.56
C THR A 128 12.34 -12.91 20.18
N ALA A 129 12.10 -13.88 21.05
CA ALA A 129 10.84 -14.04 21.75
C ALA A 129 10.95 -13.58 23.19
N TRP A 130 10.15 -12.58 23.55
CA TRP A 130 10.00 -12.03 24.88
C TRP A 130 8.81 -12.67 25.59
N TYR A 131 9.01 -13.06 26.84
CA TYR A 131 8.00 -13.75 27.63
C TYR A 131 8.16 -13.43 29.12
N GLY A 132 7.07 -13.56 29.87
CA GLY A 132 7.07 -13.34 31.31
C GLY A 132 7.90 -14.40 32.07
N PRO A 133 8.33 -14.12 33.31
CA PRO A 133 9.19 -15.01 34.09
C PRO A 133 8.44 -16.26 34.61
N LYS A 134 7.11 -16.34 34.42
CA LYS A 134 6.27 -17.45 34.85
C LYS A 134 6.22 -18.53 33.76
N LEU A 135 7.14 -19.48 33.83
CA LEU A 135 7.16 -20.66 32.96
C LEU A 135 6.70 -21.93 33.70
N THR A 136 6.18 -22.90 32.94
CA THR A 136 5.97 -24.26 33.45
C THR A 136 7.31 -24.96 33.70
N ARG A 137 7.30 -25.98 34.56
CA ARG A 137 8.48 -26.80 34.86
C ARG A 137 8.68 -27.95 33.85
N SER A 138 8.10 -27.86 32.66
CA SER A 138 8.21 -28.90 31.61
C SER A 138 9.47 -28.73 30.76
N ILE A 139 9.76 -29.72 29.92
CA ILE A 139 10.84 -29.67 28.93
C ILE A 139 10.22 -29.88 27.53
N PRO A 140 10.23 -28.86 26.62
CA PRO A 140 10.68 -27.50 26.87
C PRO A 140 9.76 -26.75 27.86
N ALA A 141 10.29 -25.68 28.45
CA ALA A 141 9.53 -24.82 29.34
C ALA A 141 8.42 -24.10 28.54
N GLN A 142 7.24 -23.97 29.13
CA GLN A 142 6.08 -23.37 28.45
C GLN A 142 5.64 -22.08 29.12
N GLY A 143 5.25 -21.09 28.33
CA GLY A 143 4.81 -19.79 28.81
C GLY A 143 3.95 -19.03 27.80
N THR A 144 3.63 -17.78 28.12
CA THR A 144 2.91 -16.88 27.20
C THR A 144 3.92 -15.91 26.58
N ALA A 145 3.84 -15.73 25.26
CA ALA A 145 4.62 -14.73 24.56
C ALA A 145 4.05 -13.33 24.82
N GLU A 146 4.92 -12.40 25.18
CA GLU A 146 4.60 -10.98 25.31
C GLU A 146 4.86 -10.27 23.97
N LYS A 147 6.02 -10.54 23.38
CA LYS A 147 6.44 -9.95 22.11
C LYS A 147 7.33 -10.91 21.34
N ILE A 148 7.12 -11.00 20.04
CA ILE A 148 7.99 -11.75 19.12
C ILE A 148 8.53 -10.76 18.10
N VAL A 149 9.85 -10.63 18.05
CA VAL A 149 10.57 -9.81 17.07
C VAL A 149 11.21 -10.75 16.06
N VAL A 150 10.83 -10.62 14.78
CA VAL A 150 11.40 -11.39 13.68
C VAL A 150 12.43 -10.54 12.96
N GLU A 151 13.67 -11.01 12.91
CA GLU A 151 14.73 -10.42 12.09
C GLU A 151 14.66 -11.06 10.70
N SER A 152 13.85 -10.45 9.84
CA SER A 152 13.85 -10.82 8.43
C SER A 152 14.95 -10.04 7.70
N PRO A 153 15.75 -10.66 6.81
CA PRO A 153 16.56 -9.89 5.87
C PRO A 153 15.57 -9.07 5.03
N SER A 154 15.55 -7.74 5.23
CA SER A 154 14.53 -6.81 4.73
C SER A 154 13.77 -7.33 3.51
N ASN A 155 12.67 -8.03 3.76
CA ASN A 155 11.72 -8.32 2.70
C ASN A 155 10.88 -7.07 2.59
N ASN A 156 10.97 -6.42 1.43
CA ASN A 156 10.28 -5.18 1.06
C ASN A 156 8.73 -5.31 1.04
N ASP A 157 8.16 -6.29 1.75
CA ASP A 157 6.73 -6.59 1.77
C ASP A 157 5.93 -5.56 2.58
N ASP A 158 6.57 -4.83 3.50
CA ASP A 158 5.93 -3.74 4.26
C ASP A 158 5.95 -2.38 3.54
N GLU A 159 6.69 -2.22 2.43
CA GLU A 159 6.55 -1.04 1.57
C GLU A 159 5.21 -1.02 0.81
N GLN A 160 4.48 -2.14 0.76
CA GLN A 160 3.18 -2.19 0.10
C GLN A 160 2.05 -1.49 0.87
N LYS A 161 2.25 -1.11 2.13
CA LYS A 161 1.20 -0.43 2.92
C LYS A 161 1.20 1.09 2.79
N ASN A 162 2.27 1.67 2.23
CA ASN A 162 2.35 3.12 2.01
C ASN A 162 2.91 3.50 0.62
N GLY A 163 3.06 2.51 -0.27
CA GLY A 163 3.43 2.73 -1.67
C GLY A 163 2.24 3.24 -2.48
N MET A 164 2.49 4.24 -3.31
CA MET A 164 1.54 4.66 -4.33
C MET A 164 1.50 3.62 -5.44
N LYS A 165 0.31 3.41 -5.99
CA LYS A 165 0.09 2.59 -7.18
C LYS A 165 -0.43 3.45 -8.30
N THR A 166 0.04 3.18 -9.52
CA THR A 166 -0.52 3.81 -10.70
C THR A 166 -0.53 2.82 -11.85
N ASP A 167 -1.63 2.82 -12.58
CA ASP A 167 -1.76 2.14 -13.86
C ASP A 167 -1.36 3.10 -14.97
N GLY A 168 -0.61 2.60 -15.94
CA GLY A 168 -0.22 3.40 -17.09
C GLY A 168 0.52 2.60 -18.14
N ILE A 169 0.98 3.34 -19.16
CA ILE A 169 1.74 2.78 -20.27
C ILE A 169 3.15 3.36 -20.23
N ILE A 170 4.14 2.49 -20.42
CA ILE A 170 5.54 2.90 -20.54
C ILE A 170 5.72 3.61 -21.88
N VAL A 171 6.04 4.91 -21.83
CA VAL A 171 6.24 5.73 -23.03
C VAL A 171 7.72 5.93 -23.37
N ASP A 172 8.60 5.73 -22.39
CA ASP A 172 10.06 5.71 -22.56
C ASP A 172 10.64 4.67 -21.60
N ALA A 173 11.31 3.66 -22.13
CA ALA A 173 12.00 2.62 -21.38
C ALA A 173 13.53 2.73 -21.55
N SER A 174 14.21 3.04 -20.46
CA SER A 174 15.66 2.95 -20.32
C SER A 174 16.06 1.80 -19.39
N LYS A 175 17.35 1.45 -19.36
CA LYS A 175 17.86 0.31 -18.58
C LYS A 175 17.54 0.40 -17.08
N ASP A 176 17.54 1.61 -16.54
CA ASP A 176 17.42 1.94 -15.12
C ASP A 176 16.26 2.90 -14.82
N ARG A 177 15.47 3.26 -15.84
CA ARG A 177 14.42 4.27 -15.72
C ARG A 177 13.31 4.00 -16.71
N ILE A 178 12.07 4.10 -16.26
CA ILE A 178 10.90 4.09 -17.12
C ILE A 178 10.08 5.36 -16.90
N GLU A 179 9.48 5.86 -17.96
CA GLU A 179 8.47 6.91 -17.89
C GLU A 179 7.10 6.29 -18.06
N LEU A 180 6.28 6.41 -17.03
CA LEU A 180 4.93 5.88 -16.99
C LEU A 180 3.93 7.01 -17.22
N LEU A 181 3.13 6.86 -18.28
CA LEU A 181 2.04 7.76 -18.58
C LEU A 181 0.74 7.09 -18.15
N GLY A 182 0.15 7.56 -17.06
CA GLY A 182 -1.09 7.06 -16.50
C GLY A 182 -1.97 8.19 -15.99
N GLU A 183 -2.76 7.92 -14.94
CA GLU A 183 -3.53 8.93 -14.19
C GLU A 183 -2.61 10.02 -13.63
N ASN A 184 -1.37 9.66 -13.36
CA ASN A 184 -0.30 10.58 -13.04
C ASN A 184 0.93 10.22 -13.86
N ARG A 185 1.47 11.21 -14.58
CA ARG A 185 2.74 11.03 -15.27
C ARG A 185 3.85 10.95 -14.23
N VAL A 186 4.60 9.85 -14.21
CA VAL A 186 5.66 9.62 -13.23
C VAL A 186 6.85 8.94 -13.90
N ILE A 187 8.04 9.34 -13.47
CA ILE A 187 9.29 8.67 -13.86
C ILE A 187 9.71 7.76 -12.72
N LEU A 188 9.94 6.49 -13.04
CA LEU A 188 10.31 5.47 -12.06
C LEU A 188 11.70 4.92 -12.34
N ASN A 189 12.58 5.01 -11.35
CA ASN A 189 13.88 4.37 -11.41
C ASN A 189 13.74 2.88 -11.07
N ILE A 190 14.37 2.03 -11.88
CA ILE A 190 14.42 0.58 -11.71
C ILE A 190 15.73 0.23 -11.03
N THR A 191 15.63 -0.42 -9.87
CA THR A 191 16.78 -0.84 -9.07
C THR A 191 16.80 -2.35 -8.92
N ASP A 192 17.88 -2.91 -8.38
CA ASP A 192 17.99 -4.36 -8.12
C ASP A 192 16.93 -4.88 -7.12
N LYS A 193 16.32 -3.96 -6.35
CA LYS A 193 15.24 -4.26 -5.40
C LYS A 193 13.85 -4.24 -6.04
N THR A 194 13.72 -3.72 -7.26
CA THR A 194 12.44 -3.62 -7.96
C THR A 194 11.96 -5.00 -8.40
N VAL A 195 10.76 -5.39 -7.97
CA VAL A 195 10.17 -6.68 -8.32
C VAL A 195 9.33 -6.54 -9.60
N ILE A 196 9.83 -7.06 -10.71
CA ILE A 196 9.13 -7.11 -11.99
C ILE A 196 8.44 -8.48 -12.12
N LYS A 197 7.13 -8.47 -12.38
CA LYS A 197 6.32 -9.68 -12.52
C LYS A 197 5.23 -9.51 -13.57
N ASP A 198 4.63 -10.61 -14.02
CA ASP A 198 3.40 -10.60 -14.80
C ASP A 198 2.15 -10.60 -13.88
N GLU A 199 0.95 -10.58 -14.50
CA GLU A 199 -0.33 -10.64 -13.77
C GLU A 199 -0.52 -11.95 -12.99
N GLU A 200 0.15 -13.02 -13.39
CA GLU A 200 0.09 -14.35 -12.78
C GLU A 200 1.05 -14.47 -11.58
N GLY A 201 1.93 -13.48 -11.40
CA GLY A 201 2.93 -13.40 -10.34
C GLY A 201 4.26 -14.05 -10.69
N ASN A 202 4.47 -14.48 -11.92
CA ASN A 202 5.77 -14.99 -12.38
C ASN A 202 6.75 -13.83 -12.52
N LYS A 203 7.99 -14.03 -12.08
CA LYS A 203 9.04 -13.02 -12.14
C LYS A 203 9.50 -12.80 -13.59
N LEU A 204 9.47 -11.55 -14.04
CA LEU A 204 9.97 -11.14 -15.36
C LEU A 204 11.34 -10.46 -15.24
N THR A 205 12.06 -10.36 -16.35
CA THR A 205 13.30 -9.58 -16.45
C THR A 205 13.01 -8.15 -16.87
N ALA A 206 14.01 -7.26 -16.73
CA ALA A 206 13.92 -5.88 -17.22
C ALA A 206 13.66 -5.80 -18.74
N ASP A 207 13.94 -6.86 -19.50
CA ASP A 207 13.65 -6.93 -20.95
C ASP A 207 12.16 -6.89 -21.28
N ALA A 208 11.29 -7.14 -20.29
CA ALA A 208 9.85 -6.99 -20.44
C ALA A 208 9.39 -5.52 -20.33
N LEU A 209 10.23 -4.64 -19.76
CA LEU A 209 9.94 -3.21 -19.65
C LEU A 209 10.41 -2.53 -20.93
N LYS A 210 9.49 -2.40 -21.89
CA LYS A 210 9.71 -1.74 -23.17
C LYS A 210 8.65 -0.67 -23.38
N ASP A 211 8.90 0.20 -24.35
CA ASP A 211 7.92 1.17 -24.80
C ASP A 211 6.63 0.46 -25.25
N ASN A 212 5.48 1.09 -24.97
CA ASN A 212 4.16 0.59 -25.31
C ASN A 212 3.80 -0.71 -24.56
N VAL A 213 4.25 -0.84 -23.32
CA VAL A 213 3.84 -1.91 -22.40
C VAL A 213 2.95 -1.31 -21.31
N ILE A 214 1.80 -1.95 -21.06
CA ILE A 214 0.86 -1.60 -20.01
C ILE A 214 1.38 -2.22 -18.71
N VAL A 215 1.52 -1.38 -17.68
CA VAL A 215 2.01 -1.81 -16.38
C VAL A 215 1.22 -1.19 -15.24
N GLU A 216 1.11 -1.94 -14.14
CA GLU A 216 0.80 -1.39 -12.82
C GLU A 216 2.11 -1.22 -12.06
N ALA A 217 2.46 0.01 -11.72
CA ALA A 217 3.66 0.29 -10.96
C ALA A 217 3.33 0.66 -9.52
N SER A 218 4.07 0.09 -8.58
CA SER A 218 4.05 0.42 -7.15
C SER A 218 5.38 1.09 -6.77
N TYR A 219 5.32 2.24 -6.10
CA TYR A 219 6.49 3.03 -5.74
C TYR A 219 6.30 3.74 -4.40
N GLY A 220 7.42 4.08 -3.75
CA GLY A 220 7.39 4.74 -2.45
C GLY A 220 6.85 6.18 -2.51
N PRO A 221 6.38 6.72 -1.36
CA PRO A 221 5.83 8.08 -1.27
C PRO A 221 6.91 9.17 -1.38
N ALA A 222 8.19 8.79 -1.34
CA ALA A 222 9.31 9.71 -1.53
C ALA A 222 9.50 10.01 -3.03
N MET A 223 8.99 11.15 -3.48
CA MET A 223 9.10 11.62 -4.86
C MET A 223 9.86 12.95 -4.94
N THR A 224 10.48 13.22 -6.09
CA THR A 224 11.05 14.54 -6.39
C THR A 224 9.93 15.57 -6.62
N ARG A 225 10.23 16.85 -6.37
CA ARG A 225 9.33 17.97 -6.66
C ARG A 225 9.38 18.46 -8.12
N SER A 226 9.92 17.64 -9.02
CA SER A 226 10.00 17.95 -10.46
C SER A 226 8.68 17.66 -11.17
N LEU A 227 8.55 18.12 -12.42
CA LEU A 227 7.45 17.78 -13.32
C LEU A 227 8.06 17.19 -14.61
N PRO A 228 7.93 15.87 -14.86
CA PRO A 228 7.25 14.88 -14.02
C PRO A 228 7.98 14.61 -12.69
N PRO A 229 7.27 14.16 -11.65
CA PRO A 229 7.89 13.67 -10.41
C PRO A 229 8.61 12.34 -10.66
N ILE A 230 9.72 12.13 -9.95
CA ILE A 230 10.59 10.97 -10.06
C ILE A 230 10.56 10.19 -8.74
N SER A 231 10.45 8.87 -8.80
CA SER A 231 10.50 7.97 -7.63
C SER A 231 11.24 6.66 -7.96
N ASN A 232 11.44 5.80 -6.96
CA ASN A 232 11.97 4.44 -7.15
C ASN A 232 10.82 3.43 -7.16
N ALA A 233 10.82 2.54 -8.16
CA ALA A 233 9.83 1.48 -8.24
C ALA A 233 10.12 0.37 -7.22
N THR A 234 9.12 0.01 -6.43
CA THR A 234 9.16 -1.16 -5.53
C THR A 234 8.72 -2.41 -6.30
N SER A 235 7.64 -2.32 -7.09
CA SER A 235 7.18 -3.43 -7.95
C SER A 235 6.53 -2.94 -9.23
N ILE A 236 6.69 -3.70 -10.30
CA ILE A 236 6.06 -3.45 -11.59
C ILE A 236 5.38 -4.74 -12.05
N VAL A 237 4.09 -4.65 -12.35
CA VAL A 237 3.30 -5.74 -12.90
C VAL A 237 3.04 -5.45 -14.37
N VAL A 238 3.53 -6.30 -15.25
CA VAL A 238 3.31 -6.20 -16.69
C VAL A 238 1.95 -6.82 -17.02
N LYS A 239 1.01 -5.99 -17.52
CA LYS A 239 -0.36 -6.40 -17.87
C LYS A 239 -0.48 -6.82 -19.33
N GLY A 240 0.36 -6.27 -20.22
CA GLY A 240 0.38 -6.65 -21.62
C GLY A 240 1.01 -5.60 -22.52
N GLU A 241 1.04 -5.88 -23.82
CA GLU A 241 1.58 -4.99 -24.83
C GLU A 241 0.47 -4.20 -25.53
N THR A 242 0.80 -3.00 -26.00
CA THR A 242 -0.10 -2.12 -26.74
C THR A 242 0.58 -1.57 -27.98
N VAL A 243 -0.23 -1.09 -28.92
CA VAL A 243 0.23 -0.42 -30.14
C VAL A 243 -0.05 1.06 -30.01
N ARG A 244 0.98 1.86 -30.25
CA ARG A 244 0.88 3.32 -30.29
C ARG A 244 0.58 3.81 -31.70
N LYS A 245 -0.48 4.61 -31.83
CA LYS A 245 -0.83 5.33 -33.07
C LYS A 245 -1.12 6.79 -32.77
N THR A 246 -0.57 7.68 -33.59
CA THR A 246 -0.85 9.12 -33.52
C THR A 246 -1.83 9.48 -34.63
N GLY A 247 -2.70 10.46 -34.40
CA GLY A 247 -3.61 10.92 -35.43
C GLY A 247 -4.52 12.05 -34.98
N THR A 248 -5.37 12.52 -35.90
CA THR A 248 -6.39 13.54 -35.61
C THR A 248 -7.76 12.90 -35.47
N ILE A 249 -8.52 13.30 -34.45
CA ILE A 249 -9.89 12.86 -34.26
C ILE A 249 -10.74 13.39 -35.42
N LEU A 250 -11.37 12.48 -36.18
CA LEU A 250 -12.33 12.83 -37.23
C LEU A 250 -13.74 12.98 -36.67
N ASP A 251 -14.14 12.06 -35.79
CA ASP A 251 -15.46 12.03 -35.17
C ASP A 251 -15.42 11.29 -33.83
N VAL A 252 -16.26 11.72 -32.88
CA VAL A 252 -16.42 11.08 -31.57
C VAL A 252 -17.89 10.72 -31.39
N ASN A 253 -18.18 9.41 -31.39
CA ASN A 253 -19.50 8.91 -31.09
C ASN A 253 -19.53 8.40 -29.64
N ALA A 254 -19.95 9.24 -28.70
CA ALA A 254 -20.13 8.85 -27.31
C ALA A 254 -21.58 8.41 -27.06
N LYS A 255 -21.76 7.22 -26.47
CA LYS A 255 -23.05 6.67 -26.04
C LYS A 255 -22.94 6.16 -24.61
N GLU A 256 -23.54 6.83 -23.65
CA GLU A 256 -23.58 6.45 -22.21
C GLU A 256 -22.29 5.80 -21.69
N ASP A 257 -22.16 4.47 -21.80
CA ASP A 257 -21.06 3.66 -21.28
C ASP A 257 -19.98 3.25 -22.29
N ARG A 258 -20.10 3.64 -23.57
CA ARG A 258 -19.16 3.30 -24.64
C ARG A 258 -18.98 4.47 -25.59
N ALA A 259 -17.75 4.67 -26.07
CA ALA A 259 -17.52 5.62 -27.16
C ALA A 259 -16.71 4.99 -28.28
N SER A 260 -16.87 5.51 -29.48
CA SER A 260 -16.03 5.17 -30.62
C SER A 260 -15.45 6.44 -31.21
N ILE A 261 -14.12 6.49 -31.29
CA ILE A 261 -13.38 7.62 -31.83
C ILE A 261 -12.84 7.20 -33.18
N ARG A 262 -13.26 7.89 -34.24
CA ARG A 262 -12.67 7.71 -35.57
C ARG A 262 -11.42 8.57 -35.66
N LEU A 263 -10.30 7.93 -35.99
CA LEU A 263 -8.97 8.50 -36.01
C LEU A 263 -8.43 8.48 -37.44
N ASP A 264 -8.03 9.65 -37.95
CA ASP A 264 -7.15 9.78 -39.12
C ASP A 264 -5.72 9.51 -38.66
N VAL A 265 -5.23 8.31 -38.92
CA VAL A 265 -3.92 7.86 -38.44
C VAL A 265 -2.83 8.63 -39.19
N ASN A 266 -1.89 9.23 -38.45
CA ASN A 266 -0.85 10.14 -38.93
C ASN A 266 -1.36 11.50 -39.44
N SER A 267 -2.66 11.78 -39.34
CA SER A 267 -3.24 13.05 -39.80
C SER A 267 -2.92 13.35 -41.27
N ASP A 268 -2.87 12.31 -42.11
CA ASP A 268 -2.45 12.39 -43.51
C ASP A 268 -3.64 12.54 -44.47
N GLY A 269 -4.87 12.53 -43.94
CA GLY A 269 -6.11 12.57 -44.73
C GLY A 269 -6.34 11.31 -45.55
N ASN A 270 -5.56 10.26 -45.32
CA ASN A 270 -5.70 9.01 -46.05
C ASN A 270 -6.69 8.08 -45.33
N THR A 271 -7.88 8.00 -45.91
CA THR A 271 -8.96 7.16 -45.38
C THR A 271 -8.66 5.65 -45.40
N GLY A 272 -7.60 5.21 -46.08
CA GLY A 272 -7.18 3.81 -46.13
C GLY A 272 -6.51 3.31 -44.84
N ASN A 273 -5.98 4.21 -44.01
CA ASN A 273 -5.37 3.93 -42.70
C ASN A 273 -6.20 4.47 -41.53
N ASP A 274 -7.38 5.04 -41.79
CA ASP A 274 -8.34 5.39 -40.74
C ASP A 274 -8.57 4.21 -39.81
N MET A 275 -8.70 4.49 -38.52
CA MET A 275 -8.99 3.49 -37.51
C MET A 275 -10.08 3.99 -36.57
N VAL A 276 -10.88 3.07 -36.03
CA VAL A 276 -11.84 3.38 -34.97
C VAL A 276 -11.33 2.81 -33.65
N LEU A 277 -11.11 3.69 -32.68
CA LEU A 277 -10.77 3.33 -31.32
C LEU A 277 -12.07 3.16 -30.51
N SER A 278 -12.29 1.96 -30.00
CA SER A 278 -13.39 1.66 -29.08
C SER A 278 -12.95 1.98 -27.65
N VAL A 279 -13.67 2.90 -27.02
CA VAL A 279 -13.47 3.37 -25.65
C VAL A 279 -14.49 2.72 -24.72
N SER A 280 -14.02 2.12 -23.64
CA SER A 280 -14.83 1.55 -22.55
C SER A 280 -14.57 2.30 -21.24
N LYS A 281 -15.18 1.83 -20.15
CA LYS A 281 -14.97 2.36 -18.80
C LYS A 281 -13.53 2.20 -18.29
N ASP A 282 -12.79 1.24 -18.87
CA ASP A 282 -11.41 0.93 -18.49
C ASP A 282 -10.40 1.72 -19.34
N THR A 283 -10.87 2.48 -20.35
CA THR A 283 -9.99 3.30 -21.19
C THR A 283 -9.65 4.59 -20.46
N MET A 284 -8.36 4.82 -20.21
CA MET A 284 -7.90 6.08 -19.63
C MET A 284 -7.75 7.16 -20.70
N ILE A 285 -8.33 8.33 -20.48
CA ILE A 285 -8.17 9.48 -21.37
C ILE A 285 -7.44 10.54 -20.57
N VAL A 286 -6.28 10.96 -21.06
CA VAL A 286 -5.41 11.91 -20.35
C VAL A 286 -4.90 12.99 -21.29
N THR A 287 -4.51 14.14 -20.74
CA THR A 287 -3.71 15.14 -21.47
C THR A 287 -2.25 14.72 -21.57
N LYS A 288 -1.46 15.43 -22.37
CA LYS A 288 0.01 15.34 -22.38
C LYS A 288 0.67 15.49 -20.99
N ASP A 289 -0.02 16.15 -20.07
CA ASP A 289 0.45 16.43 -18.71
C ASP A 289 -0.03 15.35 -17.72
N GLY A 290 -0.78 14.35 -18.19
CA GLY A 290 -1.30 13.26 -17.37
C GLY A 290 -2.61 13.59 -16.63
N GLN A 291 -3.26 14.71 -16.94
CA GLN A 291 -4.55 15.03 -16.33
C GLN A 291 -5.66 14.22 -17.01
N GLU A 292 -6.46 13.52 -16.22
CA GLU A 292 -7.59 12.74 -16.73
C GLU A 292 -8.65 13.66 -17.37
N LEU A 293 -9.13 13.27 -18.54
CA LEU A 293 -10.18 13.92 -19.30
C LEU A 293 -11.38 13.00 -19.46
N LYS A 294 -12.55 13.60 -19.67
CA LYS A 294 -13.76 12.85 -20.01
C LYS A 294 -13.86 12.69 -21.52
N VAL A 295 -14.52 11.62 -21.96
CA VAL A 295 -14.88 11.41 -23.38
C VAL A 295 -15.61 12.63 -23.96
N SER A 296 -16.44 13.30 -23.15
CA SER A 296 -17.20 14.50 -23.56
C SER A 296 -16.32 15.72 -23.87
N GLU A 297 -15.06 15.71 -23.45
CA GLU A 297 -14.07 16.77 -23.73
C GLU A 297 -13.25 16.48 -24.99
N LEU A 298 -13.48 15.31 -25.60
CA LEU A 298 -12.88 14.94 -26.88
C LEU A 298 -13.71 15.51 -28.04
N GLU A 299 -13.05 16.27 -28.90
CA GLU A 299 -13.66 16.93 -30.04
C GLU A 299 -12.94 16.58 -31.35
N ALA A 300 -13.68 16.62 -32.46
CA ALA A 300 -13.10 16.47 -33.78
C ALA A 300 -12.07 17.59 -34.04
N GLY A 301 -10.93 17.23 -34.64
CA GLY A 301 -9.82 18.13 -34.91
C GLY A 301 -8.69 18.07 -33.87
N GLN A 302 -8.91 17.49 -32.70
CA GLN A 302 -7.84 17.28 -31.71
C GLN A 302 -6.85 16.22 -32.18
N LYS A 303 -5.57 16.42 -31.87
CA LYS A 303 -4.53 15.41 -32.06
C LYS A 303 -4.41 14.55 -30.83
N ILE A 304 -4.41 13.25 -31.06
CA ILE A 304 -4.27 12.26 -30.01
C ILE A 304 -3.19 11.22 -30.31
N ILE A 305 -2.69 10.63 -29.24
CA ILE A 305 -1.94 9.38 -29.26
C ILE A 305 -2.86 8.31 -28.67
N GLY A 306 -3.31 7.38 -29.49
CA GLY A 306 -4.08 6.21 -29.07
C GLY A 306 -3.17 5.02 -28.83
N PHE A 307 -3.24 4.48 -27.62
CA PHE A 307 -2.68 3.17 -27.27
C PHE A 307 -3.79 2.13 -27.30
N HIS A 308 -3.70 1.18 -28.22
CA HIS A 308 -4.77 0.22 -28.49
C HIS A 308 -4.25 -1.22 -28.56
N SER A 309 -5.18 -2.17 -28.46
CA SER A 309 -4.84 -3.59 -28.57
C SER A 309 -4.20 -3.95 -29.91
N GLN A 310 -3.28 -4.91 -29.86
CA GLN A 310 -2.73 -5.53 -31.08
C GLN A 310 -3.81 -6.27 -31.89
N ILE A 311 -4.95 -6.59 -31.26
CA ILE A 311 -6.07 -7.28 -31.88
C ILE A 311 -7.08 -6.23 -32.39
N MET A 312 -7.37 -6.27 -33.69
CA MET A 312 -8.33 -5.38 -34.36
C MET A 312 -9.31 -6.17 -35.23
N THR A 313 -10.46 -5.57 -35.55
CA THR A 313 -11.42 -6.14 -36.50
C THR A 313 -10.92 -6.04 -37.93
N LEU A 314 -11.35 -6.96 -38.80
CA LEU A 314 -11.06 -6.95 -40.23
C LEU A 314 -12.01 -6.03 -41.03
N SER A 315 -12.68 -5.08 -40.37
CA SER A 315 -13.57 -4.11 -41.02
C SER A 315 -12.78 -2.97 -41.67
N LEU A 316 -13.45 -2.17 -42.51
CA LEU A 316 -12.90 -0.93 -43.05
C LEU A 316 -13.79 0.26 -42.64
N PRO A 317 -13.34 1.17 -41.76
CA PRO A 317 -12.05 1.14 -41.05
C PRO A 317 -11.95 -0.01 -40.00
N PRO A 318 -10.74 -0.49 -39.67
CA PRO A 318 -10.52 -1.43 -38.57
C PRO A 318 -10.91 -0.79 -37.22
N ILE A 319 -11.44 -1.62 -36.32
CA ILE A 319 -11.86 -1.23 -34.98
C ILE A 319 -10.96 -1.93 -33.97
N SER A 320 -10.42 -1.19 -33.01
CA SER A 320 -9.60 -1.74 -31.93
C SER A 320 -10.02 -1.17 -30.58
N PRO A 321 -10.07 -1.96 -29.49
CA PRO A 321 -10.22 -1.42 -28.15
C PRO A 321 -9.00 -0.57 -27.77
N ALA A 322 -9.27 0.59 -27.17
CA ALA A 322 -8.25 1.50 -26.67
C ALA A 322 -8.02 1.27 -25.18
N TYR A 323 -6.75 1.21 -24.78
CA TYR A 323 -6.34 1.18 -23.38
C TYR A 323 -6.14 2.59 -22.84
N GLN A 324 -5.51 3.46 -23.64
CA GLN A 324 -5.27 4.84 -23.25
C GLN A 324 -5.30 5.77 -24.45
N ILE A 325 -5.80 6.99 -24.23
CA ILE A 325 -5.82 8.05 -25.22
C ILE A 325 -5.17 9.28 -24.60
N VAL A 326 -4.16 9.82 -25.27
CA VAL A 326 -3.43 11.00 -24.82
C VAL A 326 -3.75 12.15 -25.76
N VAL A 327 -4.41 13.19 -25.26
CA VAL A 327 -4.70 14.41 -26.01
C VAL A 327 -3.47 15.31 -26.01
N THR A 328 -2.96 15.61 -27.20
CA THR A 328 -1.73 16.39 -27.38
C THR A 328 -1.98 17.82 -27.81
N GLU A 329 -2.97 18.06 -28.67
CA GLU A 329 -3.33 19.38 -29.23
C GLU A 329 -4.83 19.46 -29.54
#